data_AF-A0A9E3A8G1-F1
#
_entry.id   AF-A0A9E3A8G1-F1
#
_cell.length_a   1.000
_cell.length_b   1.000
_cell.length_c   1.000
_cell.angle_alpha   90.00
_cell.angle_beta   90.00
_cell.angle_gamma   90.00
#
_symmetry.space_group_name_H-M   'P 1'
#
loop_
_entity.id
_entity.type
_entity.pdbx_description
1 polymer ?
#
loop_
_entity_poly.entity_id
_entity_poly.type
_entity_poly.pdbx_seq_one_letter_code
_entity_poly.pdbx_strand_id
1 'polypeptide(L)'
;MEPVRVLDASTTEVQGQVTDVMPVARLFGAGGTAESGGIRALGVMAEDGTGQGIAVLGVGDKPAKSYRTGDTVAPGVVLQEVKKNGVVISRAGVPQELRITKTPPAPASPIAPR
;
A
#
# COMPACT_ATOMS: atom_id res chain seq x y z
N MET A 1 -31.89 -15.73 -49.76
CA MET A 1 -32.13 -16.96 -48.98
C MET A 1 -31.25 -16.92 -47.74
N GLU A 2 -31.78 -16.38 -46.65
CA GLU A 2 -31.52 -16.83 -45.27
C GLU A 2 -32.38 -18.12 -45.03
N PRO A 3 -32.40 -18.80 -43.86
CA PRO A 3 -31.44 -19.00 -42.76
C PRO A 3 -31.46 -20.49 -42.23
N VAL A 4 -31.10 -20.71 -40.95
CA VAL A 4 -31.46 -21.81 -40.00
C VAL A 4 -30.29 -22.76 -39.68
N ARG A 5 -29.56 -22.57 -38.55
CA ARG A 5 -29.87 -22.95 -37.13
C ARG A 5 -29.96 -24.47 -36.97
N VAL A 6 -29.47 -25.18 -35.94
CA VAL A 6 -28.87 -24.98 -34.61
C VAL A 6 -28.42 -26.39 -34.18
N LEU A 7 -27.49 -26.57 -33.25
CA LEU A 7 -27.64 -27.52 -32.14
C LEU A 7 -26.57 -27.28 -31.07
N ASP A 8 -27.11 -27.00 -29.89
CA ASP A 8 -26.50 -26.75 -28.59
C ASP A 8 -26.26 -28.09 -27.85
N ALA A 9 -25.43 -28.04 -26.80
CA ALA A 9 -25.07 -29.10 -25.84
C ALA A 9 -24.03 -30.14 -26.33
N SER A 10 -22.88 -30.35 -25.67
CA SER A 10 -22.75 -30.52 -24.22
C SER A 10 -21.33 -30.20 -23.74
N THR A 11 -21.24 -29.32 -22.74
CA THR A 11 -20.60 -29.60 -21.45
C THR A 11 -19.22 -30.26 -21.48
N THR A 12 -18.18 -29.44 -21.40
CA THR A 12 -17.07 -29.78 -20.49
C THR A 12 -17.00 -28.68 -19.45
N GLU A 13 -17.61 -28.99 -18.32
CA GLU A 13 -17.53 -28.25 -17.07
C GLU A 13 -16.08 -28.24 -16.63
N VAL A 14 -15.35 -27.17 -16.91
CA VAL A 14 -14.20 -26.84 -16.08
C VAL A 14 -14.74 -26.07 -14.88
N GLN A 15 -15.13 -26.86 -13.89
CA GLN A 15 -15.22 -26.50 -12.48
C GLN A 15 -13.86 -25.95 -12.04
N GLY A 16 -13.54 -24.72 -12.44
CA GLY A 16 -12.49 -23.92 -11.84
C GLY A 16 -13.12 -23.23 -10.67
N GLN A 17 -13.22 -23.93 -9.54
CA GLN A 17 -13.34 -23.35 -8.21
C GLN A 17 -12.54 -22.05 -8.23
N VAL A 18 -13.21 -20.89 -8.33
CA VAL A 18 -12.55 -19.60 -8.11
C VAL A 18 -12.28 -19.64 -6.63
N THR A 19 -11.16 -20.28 -6.30
CA THR A 19 -10.52 -20.30 -5.00
C THR A 19 -10.68 -18.90 -4.51
N ASP A 20 -11.41 -18.71 -3.42
CA ASP A 20 -11.61 -17.39 -2.84
C ASP A 20 -10.19 -16.88 -2.57
N VAL A 21 -9.66 -16.09 -3.50
CA VAL A 21 -8.29 -15.57 -3.43
C VAL A 21 -8.28 -14.38 -2.47
N MET A 22 -9.45 -13.97 -1.98
CA MET A 22 -9.64 -12.87 -1.04
C MET A 22 -8.88 -13.05 0.28
N PRO A 23 -8.78 -14.24 0.92
CA PRO A 23 -8.04 -14.41 2.18
C PRO A 23 -6.54 -14.35 1.95
N VAL A 24 -6.05 -14.96 0.85
CA VAL A 24 -4.63 -14.91 0.49
C VAL A 24 -4.23 -13.50 0.04
N ALA A 25 -5.07 -12.81 -0.74
CA ALA A 25 -4.86 -11.41 -1.11
C ALA A 25 -4.87 -10.49 0.12
N ARG A 26 -5.70 -10.75 1.14
CA ARG A 26 -5.68 -10.01 2.42
C ARG A 26 -4.39 -10.26 3.21
N LEU A 27 -3.89 -11.49 3.22
CA LEU A 27 -2.63 -11.85 3.87
C LEU A 27 -1.41 -11.23 3.15
N PHE A 28 -1.49 -11.10 1.82
CA PHE A 28 -0.50 -10.43 0.97
C PHE A 28 -0.78 -8.91 0.77
N GLY A 29 -1.71 -8.31 1.53
CA GLY A 29 -1.84 -6.86 1.64
C GLY A 29 -2.75 -6.15 0.62
N ALA A 30 -3.54 -6.87 -0.18
CA ALA A 30 -4.47 -6.29 -1.17
C ALA A 30 -5.69 -5.58 -0.56
N GLY A 31 -5.90 -5.66 0.77
CA GLY A 31 -7.05 -5.03 1.44
C GLY A 31 -6.72 -4.30 2.75
N GLY A 32 -5.44 -4.20 3.11
CA GLY A 32 -5.03 -3.51 4.32
C GLY A 32 -4.09 -2.40 3.93
N THR A 33 -4.38 -1.17 4.35
CA THR A 33 -3.33 -0.20 4.64
C THR A 33 -2.35 -0.93 5.54
N ALA A 34 -1.29 -1.44 4.95
CA ALA A 34 -0.32 -2.21 5.70
C ALA A 34 0.38 -1.17 6.56
N GLU A 35 -0.10 -1.02 7.80
CA GLU A 35 0.58 -0.42 8.94
C GLU A 35 1.84 -1.24 9.28
N SER A 36 2.51 -1.80 8.26
CA SER A 36 3.59 -2.75 8.37
C SER A 36 4.62 -2.13 9.31
N GLY A 37 4.83 -2.75 10.46
CA GLY A 37 5.83 -2.32 11.44
C GLY A 37 5.66 -0.90 11.99
N GLY A 38 4.44 -0.33 12.03
CA GLY A 38 4.20 0.98 12.63
C GLY A 38 4.68 2.17 11.80
N ILE A 39 5.05 1.97 10.53
CA ILE A 39 5.40 3.07 9.62
C ILE A 39 4.12 3.57 8.96
N ARG A 40 3.83 4.86 9.10
CA ARG A 40 2.67 5.54 8.51
C ARG A 40 3.14 6.67 7.61
N ALA A 41 2.63 6.72 6.38
CA ALA A 41 2.86 7.86 5.51
C ALA A 41 1.81 8.93 5.79
N LEU A 42 2.25 10.09 6.30
CA LEU A 42 1.39 11.21 6.68
C LEU A 42 1.23 12.23 5.55
N GLY A 43 2.24 12.34 4.70
CA GLY A 43 2.23 13.26 3.57
C GLY A 43 3.30 12.91 2.55
N VAL A 44 3.09 13.32 1.30
CA VAL A 44 4.03 13.16 0.20
C VAL A 44 4.03 14.41 -0.65
N MET A 45 5.20 14.76 -1.14
CA MET A 45 5.44 15.74 -2.18
C MET A 45 6.24 15.00 -3.25
N ALA A 46 5.53 14.41 -4.20
CA ALA A 46 6.15 13.77 -5.35
C ALA A 46 6.57 14.85 -6.37
N GLU A 47 7.75 14.66 -6.96
CA GLU A 47 8.20 15.39 -8.13
C GLU A 47 7.64 14.71 -9.38
N ASP A 48 7.05 15.50 -10.29
CA ASP A 48 6.27 14.96 -11.40
C ASP A 48 7.10 14.03 -12.31
N GLY A 49 6.68 12.77 -12.41
CA GLY A 49 7.21 11.81 -13.37
C GLY A 49 8.58 11.21 -13.07
N THR A 50 9.27 11.60 -11.99
CA THR A 50 10.63 11.13 -11.67
C THR A 50 10.67 10.06 -10.57
N GLY A 51 9.57 9.86 -9.83
CA GLY A 51 9.56 8.99 -8.64
C GLY A 51 10.39 9.53 -7.47
N GLN A 52 10.96 10.73 -7.66
CA GLN A 52 11.65 11.49 -6.63
C GLN A 52 10.64 12.28 -5.83
N GLY A 53 10.99 12.61 -4.59
CA GLY A 53 10.14 13.44 -3.78
C GLY A 53 10.52 13.41 -2.32
N ILE A 54 9.65 14.02 -1.52
CA ILE A 54 9.74 14.04 -0.07
C ILE A 54 8.53 13.33 0.50
N ALA A 55 8.77 12.39 1.40
CA ALA A 55 7.73 11.73 2.18
C ALA A 55 7.86 12.09 3.65
N VAL A 56 6.74 12.43 4.28
CA VAL A 56 6.64 12.61 5.72
C VAL A 56 6.14 11.29 6.31
N LEU A 57 7.01 10.60 7.04
CA LEU A 57 6.73 9.28 7.59
C LEU A 57 6.80 9.32 9.12
N GLY A 58 5.75 8.81 9.76
CA GLY A 58 5.76 8.46 11.19
C GLY A 58 6.22 7.03 11.38
N VAL A 59 7.04 6.78 12.40
CA VAL A 59 7.57 5.44 12.72
C VAL A 59 7.28 5.13 14.19
N GLY A 60 6.27 4.30 14.44
CA GLY A 60 5.75 4.04 15.78
C GLY A 60 5.28 5.34 16.45
N ASP A 61 5.69 5.54 17.70
CA ASP A 61 5.40 6.74 18.50
C ASP A 61 6.41 7.88 18.32
N LYS A 62 7.34 7.76 17.36
CA LYS A 62 8.31 8.82 17.08
C LYS A 62 7.64 9.95 16.29
N PRO A 63 8.08 11.21 16.49
CA PRO A 63 7.64 12.32 15.67
C PRO A 63 7.92 12.02 14.20
N ALA A 64 6.97 12.40 13.34
CA ALA A 64 7.12 12.19 11.92
C ALA A 64 8.33 12.95 11.38
N LYS A 65 9.06 12.31 10.47
CA LYS A 65 10.26 12.87 9.86
C LYS A 65 10.13 12.85 8.34
N SER A 66 10.76 13.83 7.71
CA SER A 66 10.83 13.92 6.26
C SER A 66 11.99 13.08 5.73
N TYR A 67 11.73 12.30 4.69
CA TYR A 67 12.69 11.44 4.01
C TYR A 67 12.60 11.65 2.51
N ARG A 68 13.72 11.49 1.79
CA ARG A 68 13.77 11.52 0.33
C ARG A 68 13.91 10.13 -0.25
N THR A 69 13.64 9.98 -1.54
CA THR A 69 13.96 8.76 -2.26
C THR A 69 15.44 8.39 -2.04
N GLY A 70 15.67 7.15 -1.61
CA GLY A 70 16.98 6.60 -1.19
C GLY A 70 17.25 6.67 0.32
N ASP A 71 16.51 7.46 1.10
CA ASP A 71 16.72 7.55 2.54
C ASP A 71 16.31 6.27 3.27
N THR A 72 17.07 5.96 4.33
CA THR A 72 16.71 4.89 5.27
C THR A 72 15.72 5.44 6.30
N VAL A 73 14.50 4.92 6.27
CA VAL A 73 13.39 5.38 7.12
C VAL A 73 13.35 4.62 8.45
N ALA A 74 13.80 3.37 8.45
CA ALA A 74 13.93 2.50 9.62
C ALA A 74 14.99 1.42 9.34
N PRO A 75 15.47 0.65 10.34
CA PRO A 75 16.43 -0.42 10.11
C PRO A 75 15.93 -1.42 9.05
N GLY A 76 16.70 -1.57 7.97
CA GLY A 76 16.33 -2.43 6.84
C GLY A 76 15.17 -1.92 5.98
N VAL A 77 14.72 -0.67 6.17
CA VAL A 77 13.66 -0.04 5.38
C VAL A 77 14.17 1.22 4.69
N VAL A 78 14.07 1.23 3.37
CA VAL A 78 14.49 2.37 2.53
C VAL A 78 13.31 2.91 1.72
N LEU A 79 13.27 4.21 1.50
CA LEU A 79 12.29 4.84 0.62
C LEU A 79 12.74 4.67 -0.83
N GLN A 80 12.05 3.84 -1.61
CA GLN A 80 12.40 3.56 -3.01
C GLN A 80 11.80 4.56 -3.98
N GLU A 81 10.57 5.03 -3.70
CA GLU A 81 9.86 5.93 -4.60
C GLU A 81 8.83 6.76 -3.84
N VAL A 82 8.61 7.99 -4.28
CA VAL A 82 7.54 8.86 -3.80
C VAL A 82 6.52 9.06 -4.93
N LYS A 83 5.28 8.64 -4.69
CA LYS A 83 4.15 8.77 -5.61
C LYS A 83 3.19 9.86 -5.12
N LYS A 84 2.29 10.30 -6.00
CA LYS A 84 1.28 11.33 -5.68
C LYS A 84 0.36 10.96 -4.50
N ASN A 85 0.01 9.67 -4.37
CA ASN A 85 -0.96 9.18 -3.38
C ASN A 85 -0.34 8.24 -2.34
N GLY A 86 0.99 8.10 -2.32
CA GLY A 86 1.67 7.08 -1.51
C GLY A 86 3.17 7.06 -1.71
N VAL A 87 3.83 6.13 -1.05
CA VAL A 87 5.27 5.89 -1.19
C VAL A 87 5.52 4.41 -1.43
N VAL A 88 6.62 4.08 -2.08
CA VAL A 88 7.12 2.71 -2.16
C VAL A 88 8.34 2.63 -1.26
N ILE A 89 8.31 1.73 -0.28
CA ILE A 89 9.43 1.45 0.60
C ILE A 89 9.94 0.04 0.31
N SER A 90 11.26 -0.19 0.35
CA SER A 90 11.82 -1.54 0.34
C SER A 90 12.16 -1.95 1.76
N ARG A 91 11.66 -3.11 2.19
CA ARG A 91 11.91 -3.72 3.49
C ARG A 91 12.68 -5.00 3.30
N ALA A 92 13.93 -5.04 3.77
CA ALA A 92 14.80 -6.20 3.58
C ALA A 92 14.85 -6.67 2.10
N GLY A 93 14.77 -5.73 1.16
CA GLY A 93 14.76 -6.02 -0.29
C GLY A 93 13.37 -6.25 -0.90
N VAL A 94 12.30 -6.30 -0.11
CA VAL A 94 10.92 -6.49 -0.61
C VAL A 94 10.26 -5.12 -0.80
N PRO A 95 9.87 -4.73 -2.03
CA PRO A 95 9.15 -3.49 -2.27
C PRO A 95 7.72 -3.59 -1.73
N GLN A 96 7.31 -2.61 -0.94
CA GLN A 96 5.98 -2.47 -0.36
C GLN A 96 5.44 -1.06 -0.64
N GLU A 97 4.27 -0.98 -1.24
CA GLU A 97 3.56 0.30 -1.40
C GLU A 97 2.82 0.65 -0.12
N LEU A 98 3.02 1.88 0.36
CA LEU A 98 2.30 2.46 1.49
C LEU A 98 1.50 3.66 0.99
N ARG A 99 0.18 3.53 1.02
CA ARG A 99 -0.71 4.64 0.68
C ARG A 99 -0.79 5.63 1.83
N ILE A 100 -0.89 6.92 1.48
CA ILE A 100 -1.18 7.96 2.47
C ILE A 100 -2.57 7.68 3.01
N THR A 101 -2.65 7.28 4.27
CA THR A 101 -3.93 7.21 4.97
C THR A 101 -4.07 8.50 5.73
N LYS A 102 -5.04 9.32 5.34
CA LYS A 102 -5.40 10.53 6.06
C LYS A 102 -6.10 10.15 7.36
N THR A 103 -5.39 9.46 8.26
CA THR A 103 -5.87 9.23 9.62
C THR A 103 -5.73 10.56 10.36
N PRO A 104 -6.80 11.08 11.00
CA PRO A 104 -6.68 12.28 11.81
C PRO A 104 -5.58 12.09 12.86
N PRO A 105 -4.82 13.15 13.21
CA PRO A 105 -3.77 13.06 14.20
C PRO A 105 -4.33 12.47 15.50
N ALA A 106 -3.60 11.54 16.11
CA ALA A 106 -3.95 11.01 17.41
C ALA A 106 -4.10 12.18 18.40
N PRO A 107 -5.15 12.19 19.25
CA PRO A 107 -5.32 13.26 20.23
C PRO A 107 -4.08 13.30 21.12
N ALA A 108 -3.40 14.45 21.16
CA ALA A 108 -2.30 14.67 22.07
C ALA A 108 -2.80 14.41 23.50
N SER A 109 -2.14 13.49 24.22
CA SER A 109 -2.47 13.26 25.63
C SER A 109 -2.31 14.60 26.38
N PRO A 110 -3.30 15.00 27.21
CA PRO A 110 -3.20 16.26 27.93
C PRO A 110 -1.98 16.23 28.84
N ILE A 111 -1.10 17.22 28.68
CA ILE A 111 0.02 17.47 29.57
C ILE A 111 -0.61 17.88 30.90
N ALA A 112 -0.60 16.99 31.88
CA ALA A 112 -1.06 17.33 33.23
C ALA A 112 -0.10 18.37 33.82
N PRO A 113 -0.59 19.55 34.27
CA PRO A 113 0.25 20.48 35.03
C PRO A 113 0.64 19.84 36.38
N ARG A 114 1.91 19.98 36.76
CA ARG A 114 2.48 19.52 38.04
C ARG A 114 2.00 20.38 39.20
#